data_AF-I4EK97-F1
#
_entry.id   AF-I4EK97-F1
#
_cell.length_a   1.000
_cell.length_b   1.000
_cell.length_c   1.000
_cell.angle_alpha   90.00
_cell.angle_beta   90.00
_cell.angle_gamma   90.00
#
_symmetry.space_group_name_H-M   'P 1'
#
loop_
_entity.id
_entity.type
_entity.pdbx_description
1 polymer ?
#
loop_
_entity_poly.entity_id
_entity_poly.type
_entity_poly.pdbx_seq_one_letter_code
_entity_poly.pdbx_strand_id
1 'polypeptide(L)'
;MRRPVRVRFIAPDAGAEEAEPLKVPPRAGPNRSPEVEPERNGPAPPPRFTLAGGLTNLQVWAAVQDELFRRLTPANYETWVRPSVLLAQDGDGSLVIGASNALAGRRLARFLPEIELALRGILEQPVRARIVVSSEWQRLPASGNAPPRASDEAR
;
A
#
# COMPACT_ATOMS: atom_id res chain seq x y z
N MET A 1 -15.80 31.10 2.10
CA MET A 1 -16.63 30.75 3.28
C MET A 1 -16.23 29.36 3.76
N ARG A 2 -15.56 29.25 4.92
CA ARG A 2 -15.05 27.98 5.48
C ARG A 2 -16.13 27.37 6.37
N ARG A 3 -16.57 26.14 6.10
CA ARG A 3 -17.54 25.41 6.94
C ARG A 3 -16.79 24.52 7.96
N PRO A 4 -17.25 24.45 9.22
CA PRO A 4 -16.49 23.84 10.32
C PRO A 4 -16.61 22.30 10.38
N VAL A 5 -15.56 21.70 10.94
CA VAL A 5 -15.29 20.27 11.16
C VAL A 5 -16.09 19.74 12.37
N ARG A 6 -16.48 18.45 12.36
CA ARG A 6 -16.94 17.73 13.55
C ARG A 6 -15.98 16.60 13.89
N VAL A 7 -15.28 16.73 15.02
CA VAL A 7 -14.49 15.68 15.67
C VAL A 7 -15.33 15.12 16.81
N ARG A 8 -15.44 13.79 16.93
CA ARG A 8 -16.07 13.13 18.09
C ARG A 8 -14.97 12.67 19.05
N PHE A 9 -15.08 13.08 20.31
CA PHE A 9 -14.30 12.57 21.42
C PHE A 9 -15.07 11.43 22.09
N ILE A 10 -14.39 10.34 22.43
CA ILE A 10 -14.89 9.30 23.34
C ILE A 10 -14.04 9.42 24.60
N ALA A 11 -14.66 9.78 25.72
CA ALA A 11 -14.04 9.67 27.04
C ALA A 11 -14.40 8.32 27.67
N PRO A 12 -13.50 7.74 28.48
CA PRO A 12 -13.72 6.46 29.16
C PRO A 12 -14.37 6.67 30.54
N ASP A 13 -15.25 5.77 30.95
CA ASP A 13 -15.79 5.66 32.31
C ASP A 13 -16.03 4.15 32.53
N ALA A 14 -15.17 3.43 33.24
CA ALA A 14 -15.11 3.26 34.69
C ALA A 14 -16.39 2.62 35.28
N GLY A 15 -16.22 1.49 35.97
CA GLY A 15 -17.27 0.88 36.80
C GLY A 15 -17.18 -0.64 36.87
N ALA A 16 -16.89 -1.15 38.06
CA ALA A 16 -16.74 -2.55 38.42
C ALA A 16 -18.07 -3.32 38.46
N GLU A 17 -18.03 -4.65 38.32
CA GLU A 17 -18.37 -5.62 39.40
C GLU A 17 -18.41 -7.07 38.88
N GLU A 18 -17.89 -7.99 39.70
CA GLU A 18 -17.94 -9.44 39.57
C GLU A 18 -19.37 -9.97 39.78
N ALA A 19 -19.79 -10.95 38.97
CA ALA A 19 -20.79 -11.93 39.36
C ALA A 19 -20.61 -13.24 38.56
N GLU A 20 -20.63 -14.35 39.30
CA GLU A 20 -20.26 -15.72 38.95
C GLU A 20 -21.12 -16.44 37.87
N PRO A 21 -20.64 -17.60 37.34
CA PRO A 21 -21.15 -18.22 36.11
C PRO A 21 -22.32 -19.19 36.36
N LEU A 22 -23.35 -19.13 35.50
CA LEU A 22 -24.42 -20.14 35.43
C LEU A 22 -24.26 -21.05 34.20
N LYS A 23 -24.33 -22.36 34.51
CA LYS A 23 -24.22 -23.55 33.65
C LYS A 23 -25.42 -23.71 32.67
N VAL A 24 -25.09 -23.86 31.36
CA VAL A 24 -25.61 -24.74 30.26
C VAL A 24 -27.12 -24.99 30.04
N PRO A 25 -27.61 -25.18 28.77
CA PRO A 25 -27.28 -26.36 27.93
C PRO A 25 -26.96 -26.07 26.44
N PRO A 26 -26.38 -27.04 25.71
CA PRO A 26 -26.01 -26.90 24.31
C PRO A 26 -27.26 -27.06 23.43
N ARG A 27 -27.55 -26.06 22.60
CA ARG A 27 -28.57 -26.20 21.54
C ARG A 27 -27.87 -26.32 20.19
N ALA A 28 -27.84 -27.55 19.72
CA ALA A 28 -27.43 -27.89 18.38
C ALA A 28 -28.43 -27.32 17.34
N GLY A 29 -27.90 -26.48 16.45
CA GLY A 29 -28.36 -26.26 15.08
C GLY A 29 -29.52 -25.27 14.86
N PRO A 30 -29.70 -24.77 13.62
CA PRO A 30 -29.03 -25.18 12.39
C PRO A 30 -28.29 -24.04 11.66
N ASN A 31 -27.24 -24.41 10.94
CA ASN A 31 -26.89 -23.85 9.63
C ASN A 31 -26.91 -22.31 9.50
N ARG A 32 -25.90 -21.64 10.08
CA ARG A 32 -25.54 -20.29 9.63
C ARG A 32 -24.95 -20.43 8.23
N SER A 33 -25.80 -20.31 7.21
CA SER A 33 -25.36 -19.91 5.87
C SER A 33 -24.34 -18.79 6.03
N PRO A 34 -23.25 -18.73 5.24
CA PRO A 34 -22.31 -17.64 5.32
C PRO A 34 -23.09 -16.34 5.11
N GLU A 35 -23.30 -15.64 6.21
CA GLU A 35 -23.76 -14.28 6.27
C GLU A 35 -22.73 -13.53 5.42
N VAL A 36 -23.12 -13.22 4.18
CA VAL A 36 -22.30 -12.42 3.26
C VAL A 36 -22.11 -11.10 3.97
N GLU A 37 -21.00 -11.00 4.72
CA GLU A 37 -20.57 -9.76 5.33
C GLU A 37 -20.60 -8.72 4.22
N PRO A 38 -21.27 -7.58 4.42
CA PRO A 38 -21.27 -6.51 3.42
C PRO A 38 -19.82 -6.20 3.13
N GLU A 39 -19.42 -6.37 1.86
CA GLU A 39 -18.07 -6.13 1.40
C GLU A 39 -17.59 -4.83 2.03
N ARG A 40 -16.61 -4.94 2.93
CA ARG A 40 -15.90 -3.78 3.43
C ARG A 40 -15.31 -3.13 2.19
N ASN A 41 -15.97 -2.10 1.69
CA ASN A 41 -15.46 -1.13 0.71
C ASN A 41 -14.31 -0.32 1.33
N GLY A 42 -13.34 -1.03 1.92
CA GLY A 42 -12.04 -0.49 2.24
C GLY A 42 -11.24 -0.37 0.95
N PRO A 43 -10.26 0.56 0.91
CA PRO A 43 -9.34 0.61 -0.21
C PRO A 43 -8.71 -0.78 -0.42
N ALA A 44 -8.69 -1.26 -1.66
CA ALA A 44 -8.08 -2.53 -2.00
C ALA A 44 -6.64 -2.57 -1.43
N PRO A 45 -6.21 -3.69 -0.82
CA PRO A 45 -4.87 -3.81 -0.30
C PRO A 45 -3.84 -3.58 -1.41
N PRO A 46 -2.69 -2.96 -1.12
CA PRO A 46 -1.68 -2.73 -2.13
C PRO A 46 -1.21 -4.07 -2.73
N PRO A 47 -0.96 -4.11 -4.04
CA PRO A 47 -0.51 -5.32 -4.73
C PRO A 47 0.81 -5.83 -4.15
N ARG A 48 0.99 -7.15 -4.19
CA ARG A 48 2.23 -7.83 -3.80
C ARG A 48 2.81 -8.51 -5.03
N PHE A 49 4.08 -8.27 -5.29
CA PHE A 49 4.81 -8.90 -6.38
C PHE A 49 6.28 -9.05 -6.02
N THR A 50 6.98 -9.89 -6.77
CA THR A 50 8.40 -10.18 -6.58
C THR A 50 9.20 -9.47 -7.65
N LEU A 51 10.32 -8.87 -7.25
CA LEU A 51 11.29 -8.23 -8.12
C LEU A 51 12.50 -9.14 -8.35
N ALA A 52 13.40 -8.72 -9.22
CA ALA A 52 14.68 -9.39 -9.43
C ALA A 52 15.39 -9.65 -8.08
N GLY A 53 16.05 -10.80 -7.97
CA GLY A 53 16.69 -11.24 -6.73
C GLY A 53 15.75 -11.86 -5.69
N GLY A 54 14.48 -12.11 -6.03
CA GLY A 54 13.53 -12.80 -5.16
C GLY A 54 12.96 -11.93 -4.03
N LEU A 55 13.26 -10.63 -4.03
CA LEU A 55 12.75 -9.68 -3.04
C LEU A 55 11.32 -9.27 -3.37
N THR A 56 10.48 -9.19 -2.35
CA THR A 56 9.12 -8.65 -2.52
C THR A 56 9.17 -7.13 -2.70
N ASN A 57 8.18 -6.57 -3.40
CA ASN A 57 8.03 -5.12 -3.56
C ASN A 57 8.00 -4.37 -2.21
N LEU A 58 7.43 -4.98 -1.16
CA LEU A 58 7.42 -4.42 0.19
C LEU A 58 8.81 -4.34 0.81
N GLN A 59 9.63 -5.40 0.66
CA GLN A 59 11.01 -5.42 1.17
C GLN A 59 11.89 -4.41 0.42
N VAL A 60 11.78 -4.38 -0.91
CA VAL A 60 12.52 -3.41 -1.74
C VAL A 60 12.14 -1.99 -1.34
N TRP A 61 10.84 -1.69 -1.23
CA TRP A 61 10.39 -0.35 -0.87
C TRP A 61 10.77 0.04 0.57
N ALA A 62 10.74 -0.89 1.52
CA ALA A 62 11.22 -0.64 2.88
C ALA A 62 12.71 -0.26 2.88
N ALA A 63 13.56 -1.02 2.18
CA ALA A 63 14.98 -0.71 2.07
C ALA A 63 15.25 0.64 1.38
N VAL A 64 14.46 0.98 0.35
CA VAL A 64 14.52 2.31 -0.29
C VAL A 64 14.16 3.41 0.70
N GLN A 65 13.10 3.23 1.49
CA GLN A 65 12.67 4.21 2.48
C GLN A 65 13.74 4.44 3.56
N ASP A 66 14.40 3.39 4.04
CA ASP A 66 15.50 3.52 5.00
C ASP A 66 16.66 4.33 4.42
N GLU A 67 16.99 4.13 3.14
CA GLU A 67 18.04 4.90 2.47
C GLU A 67 17.65 6.36 2.26
N LEU A 68 16.39 6.63 1.87
CA LEU A 68 15.89 7.98 1.70
C LEU A 68 15.77 8.74 3.02
N PHE A 69 15.43 8.05 4.12
CA PHE A 69 15.39 8.63 5.46
C PHE A 69 16.77 9.18 5.88
N ARG A 70 17.86 8.50 5.49
CA ARG A 70 19.23 8.97 5.76
C ARG A 70 19.65 10.18 4.90
N ARG A 71 19.02 10.36 3.74
CA ARG A 71 19.42 11.37 2.74
C ARG A 71 18.59 12.64 2.79
N LEU A 72 17.33 12.53 3.19
CA LEU A 72 16.38 13.63 3.18
C LEU A 72 16.22 14.23 4.59
N THR A 73 15.73 15.47 4.64
CA THR A 73 15.32 16.04 5.93
C THR A 73 14.12 15.27 6.48
N PRO A 74 13.99 15.13 7.82
CA PRO A 74 12.87 14.40 8.43
C PRO A 74 11.50 14.92 7.96
N ALA A 75 11.35 16.24 7.84
CA ALA A 75 10.10 16.84 7.37
C ALA A 75 9.74 16.43 5.92
N ASN A 76 10.73 16.36 5.02
CA ASN A 76 10.49 15.95 3.64
C ASN A 76 10.16 14.46 3.55
N TYR A 77 10.89 13.63 4.30
CA TYR A 77 10.64 12.20 4.34
C TYR A 77 9.24 11.89 4.86
N GLU A 78 8.91 12.37 6.06
CA GLU A 78 7.64 12.10 6.74
C GLU A 78 6.44 12.58 5.93
N THR A 79 6.56 13.73 5.27
CA THR A 79 5.44 14.33 4.54
C THR A 79 5.23 13.69 3.16
N TRP A 80 6.32 13.36 2.45
CA TRP A 80 6.24 13.04 1.02
C TRP A 80 6.62 11.60 0.68
N VAL A 81 7.62 11.05 1.34
CA VAL A 81 8.17 9.72 1.01
C VAL A 81 7.48 8.63 1.82
N ARG A 82 7.40 8.79 3.14
CA ARG A 82 6.77 7.83 4.05
C ARG A 82 5.35 7.37 3.63
N PRO A 83 4.44 8.26 3.18
CA PRO A 83 3.10 7.83 2.78
C PRO A 83 3.04 7.21 1.37
N SER A 84 4.16 7.10 0.65
CA SER A 84 4.19 6.53 -0.70
C SER A 84 4.46 5.03 -0.69
N VAL A 85 4.03 4.34 -1.75
CA VAL A 85 4.05 2.88 -1.83
C VAL A 85 4.53 2.42 -3.20
N LEU A 86 5.21 1.28 -3.26
CA LEU A 86 5.57 0.64 -4.53
C LEU A 86 4.41 -0.22 -5.05
N LEU A 87 3.78 0.23 -6.14
CA LEU A 87 2.54 -0.34 -6.67
C LEU A 87 2.76 -1.41 -7.73
N ALA A 88 3.71 -1.23 -8.64
CA ALA A 88 3.90 -2.17 -9.74
C ALA A 88 5.29 -2.08 -10.34
N GLN A 89 5.58 -3.04 -11.21
CA GLN A 89 6.61 -2.96 -12.22
C GLN A 89 5.90 -3.03 -13.59
N ASP A 90 6.23 -2.08 -14.47
CA ASP A 90 5.74 -2.07 -15.84
C ASP A 90 6.54 -3.08 -16.70
N GLY A 91 6.03 -3.39 -17.90
CA GLY A 91 6.64 -4.40 -18.78
C GLY A 91 8.06 -4.04 -19.29
N ASP A 92 8.44 -2.76 -19.23
CA ASP A 92 9.78 -2.27 -19.55
C ASP A 92 10.75 -2.35 -18.35
N GLY A 93 10.28 -2.83 -17.20
CA GLY A 93 11.04 -2.92 -15.95
C GLY A 93 10.95 -1.68 -15.07
N SER A 94 10.27 -0.60 -15.50
CA SER A 94 10.09 0.62 -14.73
C SER A 94 9.21 0.38 -13.49
N LEU A 95 9.59 0.96 -12.35
CA LEU A 95 8.83 0.84 -11.10
C LEU A 95 7.81 1.96 -10.93
N VAL A 96 6.62 1.59 -10.47
CA VAL A 96 5.48 2.50 -10.30
C VAL A 96 5.30 2.81 -8.82
N ILE A 97 5.52 4.07 -8.43
CA ILE A 97 5.40 4.52 -7.05
C ILE A 97 4.12 5.35 -6.90
N GLY A 98 3.27 4.93 -5.98
CA GLY A 98 2.01 5.57 -5.64
C GLY A 98 2.17 6.65 -4.59
N ALA A 99 1.78 7.87 -4.93
CA ALA A 99 1.58 8.96 -4.00
C ALA A 99 0.11 9.03 -3.54
N SER A 100 -0.11 9.54 -2.33
CA SER A 100 -1.44 9.63 -1.72
C SER A 100 -2.39 10.60 -2.45
N ASN A 101 -1.86 11.62 -3.12
CA ASN A 101 -2.61 12.59 -3.91
C ASN A 101 -1.69 13.32 -4.92
N ALA A 102 -2.28 14.15 -5.78
CA ALA A 102 -1.53 14.87 -6.83
C ALA A 102 -0.47 15.86 -6.29
N LEU A 103 -0.70 16.50 -5.13
CA LEU A 103 0.31 17.38 -4.53
C LEU A 103 1.50 16.57 -4.03
N ALA A 104 1.23 15.45 -3.35
CA ALA A 104 2.27 14.51 -2.91
C ALA A 104 3.02 13.95 -4.12
N GLY A 105 2.32 13.59 -5.21
CA GLY A 105 2.95 13.10 -6.45
C GLY A 105 3.93 14.11 -7.06
N ARG A 106 3.53 15.38 -7.18
CA ARG A 106 4.41 16.45 -7.68
C ARG A 106 5.61 16.72 -6.78
N ARG A 107 5.45 16.56 -5.47
CA ARG A 107 6.55 16.73 -4.51
C ARG A 107 7.51 15.54 -4.55
N LEU A 108 6.96 14.32 -4.57
CA LEU A 108 7.70 13.08 -4.67
C LEU A 108 8.51 12.99 -5.97
N ALA A 109 7.97 13.51 -7.07
CA ALA A 109 8.68 13.59 -8.36
C ALA A 109 10.01 14.37 -8.29
N ARG A 110 10.16 15.30 -7.33
CA ARG A 110 11.43 16.02 -7.12
C ARG A 110 12.52 15.15 -6.51
N PHE A 111 12.14 14.06 -5.85
CA PHE A 111 13.04 13.09 -5.24
C PHE A 111 13.26 11.85 -6.12
N LEU A 112 12.78 11.87 -7.37
CA LEU A 112 12.96 10.76 -8.31
C LEU A 112 14.43 10.38 -8.50
N PRO A 113 15.38 11.31 -8.68
CA PRO A 113 16.79 10.94 -8.81
C PRO A 113 17.33 10.17 -7.60
N GLU A 114 16.97 10.58 -6.38
CA GLU A 114 17.36 9.92 -5.14
C GLU A 114 16.69 8.55 -4.98
N ILE A 115 15.43 8.45 -5.38
CA ILE A 115 14.68 7.19 -5.41
C ILE A 115 15.31 6.20 -6.39
N GLU A 116 15.57 6.61 -7.63
CA GLU A 116 16.22 5.77 -8.67
C GLU A 116 17.62 5.34 -8.22
N LEU A 117 18.36 6.24 -7.57
CA LEU A 117 19.69 5.94 -7.03
C LEU A 117 19.63 4.89 -5.90
N ALA A 118 18.65 5.00 -4.99
CA ALA A 118 18.44 4.00 -3.93
C ALA A 118 18.00 2.65 -4.50
N LEU A 119 17.04 2.65 -5.44
CA LEU A 119 16.56 1.46 -6.14
C LEU A 119 17.69 0.73 -6.86
N ARG A 120 18.57 1.46 -7.55
CA ARG A 120 19.74 0.89 -8.22
C ARG A 120 20.69 0.22 -7.24
N GLY A 121 20.89 0.81 -6.06
CA GLY A 121 21.74 0.22 -5.03
C GLY A 121 21.19 -1.09 -4.46
N ILE A 122 19.86 -1.18 -4.31
CA ILE A 122 19.19 -2.35 -3.73
C ILE A 122 19.00 -3.48 -4.74
N LEU A 123 18.66 -3.14 -5.98
CA LEU A 123 18.37 -4.10 -7.04
C LEU A 123 19.59 -4.44 -7.90
N GLU A 124 20.73 -3.79 -7.64
CA GLU A 124 22.01 -3.97 -8.34
C GLU A 124 21.93 -3.81 -9.88
N GLN A 125 20.90 -3.10 -10.36
CA GLN A 125 20.67 -2.85 -11.77
C GLN A 125 20.10 -1.45 -11.99
N PRO A 126 20.27 -0.84 -13.17
CA PRO A 126 19.60 0.42 -13.50
C PRO A 126 18.09 0.26 -13.45
N VAL A 127 17.42 1.09 -12.66
CA VAL A 127 15.96 1.06 -12.53
C VAL A 127 15.41 2.47 -12.73
N ARG A 128 14.38 2.57 -13.57
CA ARG A 128 13.58 3.78 -13.73
C ARG A 128 12.38 3.74 -12.81
N ALA A 129 11.96 4.91 -12.34
CA ALA A 129 10.76 5.05 -11.53
C ALA A 129 9.82 6.12 -12.09
N ARG A 130 8.52 5.88 -11.98
CA ARG A 130 7.49 6.89 -12.26
C ARG A 130 6.53 7.03 -11.08
N ILE A 131 6.03 8.24 -10.91
CA ILE A 131 5.10 8.57 -9.83
C ILE A 131 3.67 8.63 -10.38
N VAL A 132 2.74 7.99 -9.67
CA VAL A 132 1.30 8.03 -9.95
C VAL A 132 0.53 8.38 -8.68
N VAL A 133 -0.75 8.74 -8.82
CA VAL A 133 -1.66 8.84 -7.66
C VAL A 133 -2.29 7.48 -7.41
N SER A 134 -2.12 6.93 -6.19
CA SER A 134 -2.52 5.55 -5.86
C SER A 134 -4.01 5.27 -6.14
N SER A 135 -4.89 6.22 -5.80
CA SER A 135 -6.35 6.08 -6.01
C SER A 135 -6.77 6.13 -7.48
N GLU A 136 -6.00 6.80 -8.34
CA GLU A 136 -6.23 6.78 -9.79
C GLU A 136 -5.72 5.47 -10.40
N TRP A 137 -4.54 5.03 -9.96
CA TRP A 137 -3.96 3.78 -10.43
C TRP A 137 -4.82 2.55 -10.12
N GLN A 138 -5.38 2.48 -8.91
CA GLN A 138 -6.28 1.39 -8.51
C GLN A 138 -7.60 1.35 -9.29
N ARG A 139 -8.03 2.47 -9.88
CA ARG A 139 -9.26 2.54 -10.70
C ARG A 139 -9.04 2.10 -12.14
N LEU A 140 -7.79 1.98 -12.59
CA LEU A 140 -7.50 1.49 -13.92
C LEU A 140 -7.75 -0.02 -13.97
N PRO A 141 -8.42 -0.54 -15.01
CA PRO A 141 -8.58 -1.97 -15.18
C PRO A 141 -7.19 -2.62 -15.28
N ALA A 142 -6.98 -3.71 -14.53
CA ALA A 142 -5.73 -4.48 -14.50
C ALA A 142 -5.27 -4.98 -15.89
N SER A 143 -6.15 -4.90 -16.90
CA SER A 143 -5.91 -5.25 -18.30
C SER A 143 -4.79 -4.46 -18.99
N GLY A 144 -4.23 -3.40 -18.39
CA GLY A 144 -3.13 -2.63 -18.96
C GLY A 144 -1.72 -3.09 -18.58
N ASN A 145 -1.56 -3.98 -17.58
CA ASN A 145 -0.26 -4.31 -16.98
C ASN A 145 0.08 -5.81 -17.01
N ALA A 146 -0.56 -6.59 -17.89
CA ALA A 146 -0.16 -7.98 -18.08
C ALA A 146 1.25 -8.01 -18.69
N PRO A 147 2.22 -8.76 -18.11
CA PRO A 147 3.47 -9.03 -18.80
C PRO A 147 3.15 -9.66 -20.17
N PRO A 148 3.94 -9.42 -21.22
CA PRO A 148 3.74 -10.10 -22.48
C PRO A 148 3.73 -11.60 -22.18
N ARG A 149 2.59 -12.26 -22.42
CA ARG A 149 2.52 -13.71 -22.40
C ARG A 149 3.62 -14.17 -23.35
N ALA A 150 4.66 -14.78 -22.80
CA ALA A 150 5.67 -15.47 -23.58
C ALA A 150 4.89 -16.34 -24.57
N SER A 151 4.95 -15.94 -25.83
CA SER A 151 4.29 -16.69 -26.89
C SER A 151 5.07 -17.99 -26.95
N ASP A 152 4.41 -19.02 -26.43
CA ASP A 152 4.62 -20.40 -26.76
C ASP A 152 4.49 -20.51 -28.29
N GLU A 153 5.59 -20.28 -28.99
CA GLU A 153 5.76 -20.66 -30.38
C GLU A 153 6.96 -21.59 -30.45
N ALA A 154 6.74 -22.79 -29.89
CA ALA A 154 7.36 -23.98 -30.41
C ALA A 154 6.67 -24.34 -31.74
N ARG A 155 7.36 -24.13 -32.87
CA ARG A 155 7.52 -25.19 -33.89
C ARG A 155 8.53 -24.83 -34.97
#